data_AF-J3ARS2-F1
#
_entry.id   AF-J3ARS2-F1
#
_cell.length_a   1.000
_cell.length_b   1.000
_cell.length_c   1.000
_cell.angle_alpha   90.00
_cell.angle_beta   90.00
_cell.angle_gamma   90.00
#
_symmetry.space_group_name_H-M   'P 1'
#
loop_
_entity.id
_entity.type
_entity.pdbx_description
1 polymer ?
#
loop_
_entity_poly.entity_id
_entity_poly.type
_entity_poly.pdbx_seq_one_letter_code
_entity_poly.pdbx_strand_id
1 'polypeptide(L)'
;MSLTEIARFADLTEAQIAASRLRAEGVSVLLQNEYWGTSDFIMSIAMGGFRLWTPASEAEEARLLIAELRGAAAPPLDPEDDAPAAPPDAPAAQVARTGVALFLAMTFGGVAGFLVAGPRRARGGHHAVLAGVAMALATLCGVVGLLLVGAWLSVGLR
;
A
#
# COMPACT_ATOMS: atom_id res chain seq x y z
N MET A 1 11.77 38.36 6.01
CA MET A 1 11.86 37.16 5.16
C MET A 1 10.68 36.26 5.52
N SER A 2 9.64 36.24 4.70
CA SER A 2 8.45 35.40 4.93
C SER A 2 8.58 34.09 4.16
N LEU A 3 8.19 32.98 4.80
CA LEU A 3 8.07 31.68 4.15
C LEU A 3 6.67 31.50 3.57
N THR A 4 6.58 30.84 2.42
CA THR A 4 5.31 30.53 1.75
C THR A 4 5.22 29.03 1.48
N GLU A 5 4.05 28.44 1.73
CA GLU A 5 3.77 27.04 1.38
C GLU A 5 3.68 26.92 -0.15
N ILE A 6 4.45 25.99 -0.72
CA ILE A 6 4.50 25.74 -2.17
C ILE A 6 3.82 24.43 -2.55
N ALA A 7 3.84 23.43 -1.67
CA ALA A 7 3.22 22.15 -1.91
C ALA A 7 3.00 21.36 -0.61
N ARG A 8 2.13 20.36 -0.73
CA ARG A 8 1.79 19.41 0.31
C ARG A 8 1.82 17.99 -0.24
N PHE A 9 2.32 17.06 0.57
CA PHE A 9 2.52 15.66 0.23
C PHE A 9 1.92 14.78 1.34
N ALA A 10 1.34 13.64 0.94
CA ALA A 10 0.80 12.66 1.87
C ALA A 10 1.89 11.71 2.39
N ASP A 11 2.92 11.48 1.60
CA ASP A 11 4.02 10.58 1.89
C ASP A 11 5.32 11.35 2.19
N LEU A 12 6.11 10.83 3.15
CA LEU A 12 7.37 11.45 3.56
C LEU A 12 8.42 11.32 2.46
N THR A 13 8.52 10.13 1.85
CA THR A 13 9.52 9.87 0.82
C THR A 13 9.30 10.76 -0.40
N GLU A 14 8.05 10.89 -0.86
CA GLU A 14 7.71 11.82 -1.94
C GLU A 14 8.09 13.27 -1.61
N ALA A 15 7.80 13.71 -0.38
CA ALA A 15 8.14 15.06 0.07
C ALA A 15 9.66 15.30 0.13
N GLN A 16 10.44 14.31 0.57
CA GLN A 16 11.90 14.37 0.60
C GLN A 16 12.52 14.35 -0.79
N ILE A 17 11.95 13.59 -1.73
CA ILE A 17 12.37 13.60 -3.14
C ILE A 17 12.16 15.00 -3.73
N ALA A 18 10.96 15.57 -3.56
CA ALA A 18 10.65 16.91 -4.03
C ALA A 18 11.58 17.98 -3.39
N ALA A 19 11.80 17.89 -2.08
CA ALA A 19 12.70 18.78 -1.36
C ALA A 19 14.14 18.69 -1.88
N SER A 20 14.63 17.47 -2.13
CA SER A 20 15.99 17.23 -2.61
C SER A 20 16.17 17.77 -4.02
N ARG A 21 15.16 17.63 -4.89
CA ARG A 21 15.21 18.22 -6.23
C ARG A 21 15.28 19.75 -6.18
N LEU A 22 14.43 20.39 -5.39
CA LEU A 22 14.43 21.85 -5.26
C LEU A 22 15.78 22.37 -4.74
N ARG A 23 16.39 21.67 -3.76
CA ARG A 23 17.73 22.02 -3.28
C ARG A 23 18.81 21.83 -4.34
N ALA A 24 18.69 20.83 -5.21
CA ALA A 24 19.61 20.62 -6.32
C ALA A 24 19.56 21.76 -7.35
N GLU A 25 18.41 22.42 -7.49
CA GLU A 25 18.19 23.61 -8.33
C GLU A 25 18.61 24.92 -7.61
N GLY A 26 19.07 24.82 -6.35
CA GLY A 26 19.50 25.97 -5.55
C GLY A 26 18.39 26.65 -4.73
N VAL A 27 17.17 26.11 -4.75
CA VAL A 27 16.03 26.66 -3.99
C VAL A 27 16.08 26.23 -2.53
N SER A 28 15.98 27.20 -1.62
CA SER A 28 15.96 26.95 -0.18
C SER A 28 14.58 26.42 0.25
N VAL A 29 14.54 25.21 0.83
CA VAL A 29 13.26 24.59 1.25
C VAL A 29 13.30 24.02 2.67
N LEU A 30 12.24 24.32 3.41
CA LEU A 30 11.90 23.75 4.71
C LEU A 30 10.80 22.70 4.54
N LEU A 31 11.08 21.47 5.01
CA LEU A 31 10.11 20.40 5.07
C LEU A 31 9.49 20.33 6.47
N GLN A 32 8.21 20.59 6.58
CA GLN A 32 7.50 20.56 7.87
C GLN A 32 7.04 19.14 8.21
N ASN A 33 7.06 18.81 9.50
CA ASN A 33 6.63 17.52 10.08
C ASN A 33 7.52 16.31 9.76
N GLU A 34 8.73 16.52 9.23
CA GLU A 34 9.66 15.43 8.88
C GLU A 34 9.96 14.51 10.06
N TYR A 35 10.28 15.08 11.23
CA TYR A 35 10.59 14.31 12.44
C TYR A 35 9.40 13.46 12.89
N TRP A 36 8.22 14.07 13.03
CA TRP A 36 7.02 13.38 13.50
C TRP A 36 6.52 12.32 12.54
N GLY A 37 6.56 12.59 11.24
CA GLY A 37 6.12 11.62 10.23
C GLY A 37 7.02 10.41 10.08
N THR A 38 8.28 10.49 10.56
CA THR A 38 9.17 9.32 10.63
C THR A 38 8.80 8.41 11.80
N SER A 39 8.33 8.97 12.92
CA SER A 39 8.03 8.23 14.15
C SER A 39 6.60 7.71 14.24
N ASP A 40 5.62 8.46 13.74
CA ASP A 40 4.21 8.13 13.84
C ASP A 40 3.44 8.51 12.57
N PHE A 41 3.06 7.48 11.81
CA PHE A 41 2.30 7.63 10.57
C PHE A 41 0.87 8.16 10.80
N ILE A 42 0.22 7.81 11.92
CA ILE A 42 -1.13 8.33 12.21
C ILE A 42 -1.06 9.83 12.53
N MET A 43 0.00 10.25 13.23
CA MET A 43 0.27 11.66 13.50
C MET A 43 0.50 12.46 12.20
N SER A 44 1.19 11.89 11.20
CA SER A 44 1.40 12.58 9.91
C SER A 44 0.08 12.87 9.19
N ILE A 45 -0.87 11.93 9.23
CA ILE A 45 -2.22 12.12 8.70
C ILE A 45 -2.95 13.23 9.45
N ALA A 46 -2.92 13.21 10.79
CA ALA A 46 -3.58 14.20 11.63
C ALA A 46 -3.05 15.63 11.41
N MET A 47 -1.75 15.77 11.15
CA MET A 47 -1.10 17.05 10.83
C MET A 47 -1.40 17.55 9.41
N GLY A 48 -2.10 16.75 8.60
CA GLY A 48 -2.45 17.05 7.22
C GLY A 48 -1.30 16.80 6.25
N GLY A 49 -0.36 15.91 6.59
CA GLY A 49 0.78 15.53 5.76
C GLY A 49 2.02 16.43 5.92
N PHE A 50 2.85 16.42 4.89
CA PHE A 50 4.14 17.10 4.84
C PHE A 50 4.03 18.35 3.98
N ARG A 51 4.38 19.52 4.55
CA ARG A 51 4.32 20.81 3.86
C ARG A 51 5.71 21.28 3.49
N LEU A 52 5.86 21.72 2.24
CA LEU A 52 7.08 22.33 1.73
C LEU A 52 6.93 23.84 1.73
N TRP A 53 7.92 24.52 2.31
CA TRP A 53 7.97 25.96 2.45
C TRP A 53 9.27 26.50 1.85
N THR A 54 9.21 27.66 1.22
CA THR A 54 10.37 28.35 0.64
C THR A 54 10.25 29.87 0.87
N PRO A 55 11.33 30.66 0.80
CA PRO A 55 11.24 32.12 0.83
C PRO A 55 10.27 32.65 -0.22
N ALA A 56 9.47 33.67 0.13
CA ALA A 56 8.45 34.21 -0.78
C ALA A 56 9.02 34.71 -2.14
N SER A 57 10.30 35.09 -2.18
CA SER A 57 11.01 35.46 -3.41
C SER A 57 11.19 34.32 -4.40
N GLU A 58 11.26 33.07 -3.92
CA GLU A 58 11.53 31.86 -4.71
C GLU A 58 10.26 31.01 -4.93
N ALA A 59 9.12 31.42 -4.34
CA ALA A 59 7.92 30.61 -4.27
C ALA A 59 7.33 30.26 -5.65
N GLU A 60 7.40 31.17 -6.62
CA GLU A 60 6.82 30.94 -7.95
C GLU A 60 7.67 29.96 -8.76
N GLU A 61 8.99 30.16 -8.78
CA GLU A 61 9.94 29.25 -9.41
C GLU A 61 9.84 27.84 -8.80
N ALA A 62 9.79 27.74 -7.48
CA ALA A 62 9.66 26.47 -6.79
C ALA A 62 8.36 25.72 -7.15
N ARG A 63 7.25 26.43 -7.35
CA ARG A 63 5.98 25.81 -7.78
C ARG A 63 6.07 25.27 -9.21
N LEU A 64 6.73 25.99 -10.11
CA LEU A 64 6.94 25.54 -11.49
C LEU A 64 7.77 24.24 -11.52
N LEU A 65 8.85 24.19 -10.75
CA LEU A 65 9.68 22.99 -10.63
C LEU A 65 8.90 21.79 -10.07
N ILE A 66 8.04 22.01 -9.06
CA ILE A 66 7.17 20.94 -8.53
C ILE A 66 6.14 20.48 -9.58
N ALA A 67 5.58 21.41 -10.35
CA ALA A 67 4.61 21.06 -11.39
C ALA A 67 5.27 20.21 -12.49
N GLU A 68 6.49 20.54 -12.89
CA GLU A 68 7.29 19.76 -13.83
C GLU A 68 7.56 18.35 -13.28
N LEU A 69 7.98 18.23 -12.02
CA LEU A 69 8.20 16.93 -11.37
C LEU A 69 6.97 16.03 -11.36
N ARG A 70 5.78 16.60 -11.14
CA ARG A 70 4.52 15.84 -11.17
C ARG A 70 4.09 15.45 -12.58
N GLY A 71 4.47 16.25 -13.58
CA GLY A 71 4.18 16.00 -14.99
C GLY A 71 5.15 15.04 -15.67
N ALA A 72 6.33 14.80 -15.08
CA ALA A 72 7.34 13.91 -15.63
C ALA A 72 6.83 12.45 -15.65
N ALA A 73 6.80 11.85 -16.83
CA ALA A 73 6.54 10.43 -16.97
C ALA A 73 7.68 9.62 -16.33
N ALA A 74 7.33 8.55 -15.60
CA ALA A 74 8.32 7.62 -15.09
C ALA A 74 9.17 7.09 -16.28
N PRO A 75 10.50 7.05 -16.15
CA PRO A 75 11.35 6.42 -17.15
C PRO A 75 10.86 4.98 -17.40
N PRO A 76 10.88 4.51 -18.67
CA PRO A 76 10.66 3.10 -18.95
C PRO A 76 11.64 2.27 -18.11
N LEU A 77 11.13 1.34 -17.31
CA LEU A 77 11.97 0.37 -16.65
C LEU A 77 12.39 -0.64 -17.71
N ASP A 78 13.69 -0.80 -17.92
CA ASP A 78 14.21 -1.86 -18.78
C ASP A 78 13.79 -3.21 -18.17
N PRO A 79 13.18 -4.13 -18.95
CA PRO A 79 12.67 -5.39 -18.44
C PRO A 79 13.76 -6.37 -17.97
N GLU A 80 15.03 -5.99 -18.04
CA GLU A 80 16.19 -6.85 -17.79
C GLU A 80 16.71 -6.77 -16.34
N ASP A 81 16.24 -5.84 -15.51
CA ASP A 81 16.60 -5.77 -14.09
C ASP A 81 15.55 -6.45 -13.18
N ASP A 82 15.92 -7.64 -12.69
CA ASP A 82 15.42 -8.29 -11.46
C ASP A 82 13.90 -8.39 -11.23
N ALA A 83 13.10 -8.62 -12.27
CA ALA A 83 11.86 -9.33 -12.05
C ALA A 83 12.22 -10.78 -11.66
N PRO A 84 11.91 -11.28 -10.45
CA PRO A 84 12.03 -12.71 -10.18
C PRO A 84 11.25 -13.41 -11.27
N ALA A 85 11.95 -14.23 -12.08
CA ALA A 85 11.37 -14.95 -13.21
C ALA A 85 10.01 -15.48 -12.77
N ALA A 86 8.95 -15.05 -13.46
CA ALA A 86 7.60 -15.48 -13.13
C ALA A 86 7.66 -17.00 -12.95
N PRO A 87 7.34 -17.54 -11.75
CA PRO A 87 7.40 -18.97 -11.53
C PRO A 87 6.55 -19.60 -12.64
N PRO A 88 7.06 -20.65 -13.31
CA PRO A 88 6.40 -21.20 -14.49
C PRO A 88 4.92 -21.38 -14.18
N ASP A 89 4.05 -20.95 -15.11
CA ASP A 89 2.59 -21.10 -15.08
C ASP A 89 2.19 -22.59 -15.20
N ALA A 90 2.88 -23.47 -14.48
CA ALA A 90 2.48 -24.83 -14.32
C ALA A 90 1.19 -24.82 -13.49
N PRO A 91 0.07 -25.34 -14.02
CA PRO A 91 -1.20 -25.38 -13.29
C PRO A 91 -1.05 -26.08 -11.93
N ALA A 92 -0.10 -27.02 -11.80
CA ALA A 92 0.26 -27.68 -10.56
C ALA A 92 0.81 -26.72 -9.48
N ALA A 93 1.65 -25.75 -9.84
CA ALA A 93 2.21 -24.77 -8.91
C ALA A 93 1.13 -23.81 -8.39
N GLN A 94 0.16 -23.46 -9.24
CA GLN A 94 -0.98 -22.63 -8.86
C GLN A 94 -1.97 -23.35 -7.94
N VAL A 95 -2.23 -24.64 -8.17
CA VAL A 95 -3.05 -25.48 -7.28
C VAL A 95 -2.37 -25.66 -5.92
N ALA A 96 -1.06 -25.94 -5.89
CA ALA A 96 -0.31 -26.07 -4.65
C ALA A 96 -0.32 -24.76 -3.83
N ARG A 97 -0.10 -23.61 -4.48
CA ARG A 97 -0.12 -22.30 -3.81
C ARG A 97 -1.50 -21.94 -3.27
N THR A 98 -2.56 -22.29 -4.00
CA THR A 98 -3.95 -22.07 -3.56
C THR A 98 -4.29 -22.98 -2.38
N GLY A 99 -3.85 -24.24 -2.39
CA GLY A 99 -4.01 -25.16 -1.27
C GLY A 99 -3.29 -24.70 -0.01
N VAL A 100 -2.05 -24.24 -0.12
CA VAL A 100 -1.27 -23.68 1.01
C VAL A 100 -1.93 -22.41 1.57
N ALA A 101 -2.39 -21.50 0.71
CA ALA A 101 -3.08 -20.29 1.14
C ALA A 101 -4.38 -20.62 1.89
N LEU A 102 -5.14 -21.62 1.44
CA LEU A 102 -6.40 -22.03 2.05
C LEU A 102 -6.18 -22.73 3.38
N PHE A 103 -5.16 -23.61 3.45
CA PHE A 103 -4.74 -24.25 4.70
C PHE A 103 -4.32 -23.22 5.75
N LEU A 104 -3.47 -22.25 5.38
CA LEU A 104 -3.04 -21.17 6.26
C LEU A 104 -4.21 -20.27 6.69
N ALA A 105 -5.14 -19.97 5.79
CA ALA A 105 -6.35 -19.22 6.12
C ALA A 105 -7.22 -19.96 7.15
N MET A 106 -7.30 -21.28 7.04
CA MET A 106 -8.12 -22.12 7.91
C MET A 106 -7.47 -22.35 9.28
N THR A 107 -6.14 -22.43 9.35
CA THR A 107 -5.39 -22.68 10.60
C THR A 107 -5.00 -21.41 11.36
N PHE A 108 -4.66 -20.33 10.65
CA PHE A 108 -4.13 -19.09 11.23
C PHE A 108 -4.99 -17.85 10.94
N GLY A 109 -6.14 -18.03 10.26
CA GLY A 109 -7.06 -16.95 9.91
C GLY A 109 -6.75 -16.29 8.57
N GLY A 110 -7.72 -15.54 8.04
CA GLY A 110 -7.69 -15.00 6.67
C GLY A 110 -6.50 -14.09 6.35
N VAL A 111 -5.91 -13.43 7.36
CA VAL A 111 -4.72 -12.57 7.18
C VAL A 111 -3.50 -13.40 6.78
N ALA A 112 -3.33 -14.60 7.34
CA ALA A 112 -2.22 -15.49 7.00
C ALA A 112 -2.32 -16.02 5.57
N GLY A 113 -3.53 -16.34 5.11
CA GLY A 113 -3.79 -16.74 3.72
C GLY A 113 -3.54 -15.60 2.73
N PHE A 114 -3.88 -14.36 3.11
CA PHE A 114 -3.70 -13.17 2.27
C PHE A 114 -2.22 -12.86 2.01
N LEU A 115 -1.34 -13.05 2.99
CA LEU A 115 0.11 -12.84 2.84
C LEU A 115 0.75 -13.79 1.82
N VAL A 116 0.22 -15.02 1.68
CA VAL A 116 0.73 -16.00 0.71
C VAL A 116 0.07 -15.87 -0.66
N ALA A 117 -1.19 -15.44 -0.71
CA ALA A 117 -1.92 -15.23 -1.96
C ALA A 117 -1.39 -14.03 -2.76
N GLY A 118 -0.77 -13.05 -2.08
CA GLY A 118 -0.20 -11.84 -2.67
C GLY A 118 -1.25 -10.90 -3.28
N PRO A 119 -0.98 -9.60 -3.38
CA PRO A 119 -1.85 -8.68 -4.09
C PRO A 119 -1.73 -8.98 -5.59
N ARG A 120 -2.59 -9.85 -6.12
CA ARG A 120 -2.77 -9.96 -7.57
C ARG A 120 -3.23 -8.58 -8.04
N ARG A 121 -2.37 -7.88 -8.79
CA ARG A 121 -2.63 -6.55 -9.36
C ARG A 121 -3.98 -6.60 -10.07
N ALA A 122 -5.03 -6.17 -9.38
CA ALA A 122 -6.41 -6.32 -9.83
C ALA A 122 -6.67 -5.31 -10.94
N ARG A 123 -6.57 -5.78 -12.19
CA ARG A 123 -7.03 -5.04 -13.35
C ARG A 123 -8.55 -5.24 -13.43
N GLY A 124 -9.31 -4.33 -12.81
CA GLY A 124 -10.76 -4.20 -12.97
C GLY A 124 -11.57 -4.34 -11.66
N GLY A 125 -12.36 -3.30 -11.35
CA GLY A 125 -13.10 -3.15 -10.09
C GLY A 125 -14.15 -4.22 -9.76
N HIS A 126 -14.61 -5.00 -10.74
CA HIS A 126 -15.55 -6.10 -10.50
C HIS A 126 -14.92 -7.30 -9.76
N HIS A 127 -13.60 -7.50 -9.87
CA HIS A 127 -12.91 -8.61 -9.21
C HIS A 127 -12.71 -8.38 -7.70
N ALA A 128 -12.66 -7.13 -7.25
CA ALA A 128 -12.55 -6.79 -5.83
C ALA A 128 -13.84 -7.09 -5.06
N VAL A 129 -15.00 -6.83 -5.67
CA VAL A 129 -16.32 -7.14 -5.08
C VAL A 129 -16.52 -8.65 -4.99
N LEU A 130 -16.18 -9.39 -6.05
CA LEU A 130 -16.28 -10.85 -6.05
C LEU A 130 -15.33 -11.51 -5.03
N ALA A 131 -14.12 -10.98 -4.85
CA ALA A 131 -13.19 -11.44 -3.83
C ALA A 131 -13.72 -11.19 -2.41
N GLY A 132 -14.32 -10.02 -2.16
CA GLY A 132 -14.97 -9.71 -0.88
C GLY A 132 -16.13 -10.65 -0.55
N VAL A 133 -16.99 -10.93 -1.54
CA VAL A 133 -18.12 -11.88 -1.39
C VAL A 133 -17.64 -13.30 -1.11
N ALA A 134 -16.60 -13.77 -1.82
CA ALA A 134 -16.03 -15.09 -1.59
C ALA A 134 -15.42 -15.23 -0.18
N MET A 135 -14.78 -14.17 0.32
CA MET A 135 -14.20 -14.16 1.66
C MET A 135 -15.29 -14.17 2.75
N ALA A 136 -16.39 -13.44 2.55
CA ALA A 136 -17.54 -13.46 3.45
C ALA A 136 -18.28 -14.81 3.45
N LEU A 137 -18.36 -15.49 2.30
CA LEU A 137 -18.97 -16.81 2.21
C LEU A 137 -18.11 -17.88 2.89
N ALA A 138 -16.79 -17.80 2.74
CA ALA A 138 -15.86 -18.71 3.39
C ALA A 138 -15.89 -18.58 4.92
N THR A 139 -15.96 -17.36 5.45
CA THR A 139 -16.10 -17.12 6.89
C THR A 139 -17.45 -17.63 7.41
N LEU A 140 -18.53 -17.39 6.68
CA LEU A 140 -19.86 -17.91 7.03
C LEU A 140 -19.87 -19.45 7.07
N CYS A 141 -19.33 -20.12 6.06
CA CYS A 141 -19.21 -21.58 6.03
C CYS A 141 -18.36 -22.12 7.19
N GLY A 142 -17.26 -21.43 7.53
CA GLY A 142 -16.41 -21.81 8.67
C GLY A 142 -17.15 -21.74 10.02
N VAL A 143 -17.90 -20.65 10.25
CA VAL A 143 -18.71 -20.48 11.46
C VAL A 143 -19.81 -21.54 11.56
N VAL A 144 -20.51 -21.83 10.45
CA VAL A 144 -21.55 -22.86 10.41
C VAL A 144 -20.97 -24.25 10.68
N GLY A 145 -19.81 -24.58 10.08
CA GLY A 145 -19.12 -25.83 10.34
C GLY A 145 -18.73 -26.00 11.82
N LEU A 146 -18.21 -24.93 12.44
CA LEU A 146 -17.83 -24.93 13.86
C LEU A 146 -19.05 -25.15 14.77
N LEU A 147 -20.18 -24.51 14.45
CA LEU A 147 -21.44 -24.68 15.18
C LEU A 147 -22.00 -26.10 15.07
N LEU A 148 -21.92 -26.71 13.88
CA LEU A 148 -22.36 -28.10 13.67
C LEU A 148 -21.50 -29.11 14.43
N VAL A 149 -20.18 -28.91 14.46
CA VAL A 149 -19.26 -29.75 15.25
C VAL A 149 -19.52 -29.58 16.75
N GLY A 150 -19.75 -28.35 17.23
CA GLY A 150 -20.13 -28.10 18.62
C GLY A 150 -21.48 -28.74 19.00
N ALA A 151 -22.45 -28.69 18.09
CA ALA A 151 -23.75 -29.35 18.29
C ALA A 151 -23.59 -30.88 18.33
N TRP A 152 -22.77 -31.46 17.46
CA TRP A 152 -22.52 -32.90 17.43
C TRP A 152 -21.84 -33.39 18.72
N LEU A 153 -20.84 -32.65 19.20
CA LEU A 153 -20.14 -32.96 20.46
C LEU A 153 -21.04 -32.83 21.70
N SER A 154 -21.99 -31.89 21.69
CA SER A 154 -22.93 -31.72 22.82
C SER A 154 -24.05 -32.76 22.85
N VAL A 155 -24.40 -33.37 21.71
CA VAL A 155 -25.32 -34.50 21.62
C VAL A 155 -24.63 -35.83 21.96
N GLY A 156 -23.36 -36.02 21.56
CA GLY A 156 -22.60 -37.24 21.86
C GLY A 156 -22.14 -37.39 23.32
N LEU A 157 -22.22 -36.33 24.12
CA LEU A 157 -21.88 -36.34 25.56
C LEU A 157 -23.10 -36.51 26.50
N ARG A 158 -24.30 -36.74 25.94
CA ARG A 158 -25.52 -37.08 26.69
C ARG A 158 -25.88 -38.54 26.50
#